data_AF-A0A8J7S667-F1
#
_entry.id   AF-A0A8J7S667-F1
#
_cell.length_a   1.000
_cell.length_b   1.000
_cell.length_c   1.000
_cell.angle_alpha   90.00
_cell.angle_beta   90.00
_cell.angle_gamma   90.00
#
_symmetry.space_group_name_H-M   'P 1'
#
loop_
_entity.id
_entity.type
_entity.pdbx_description
1 polymer ?
#
loop_
_entity_poly.entity_id
_entity_poly.type
_entity_poly.pdbx_seq_one_letter_code
_entity_poly.pdbx_strand_id
1 'polypeptide(L)'
;MEFSMPFDSVGADERLYSAEDFADFFKMFVSNGVSGLYDNLKVSANGQNMKTSISAGTAMINGKYYKNTEAIEFSHTPLSPGQNRIDRIVLRLDNSESNRNIKLMLLTGTLSDNPQPPILTRNKNTYELSLAQVKITGGKNYLTAEDIIDERANIDVCGVMHSSNQEEAIENWFEDFKEKTNYLNNSLAVPNILSVIALGKKTN
;
A
#
# COMPACT_ATOMS: atom_id res chain seq x y z
N MET A 1 -31.09 -7.13 -10.93
CA MET A 1 -30.43 -7.24 -12.25
C MET A 1 -29.24 -8.16 -12.05
N GLU A 2 -29.07 -9.14 -12.93
CA GLU A 2 -27.96 -10.10 -12.86
C GLU A 2 -26.82 -9.65 -13.78
N PHE A 3 -25.57 -9.87 -13.36
CA PHE A 3 -24.37 -9.45 -14.09
C PHE A 3 -23.31 -10.54 -14.01
N SER A 4 -22.56 -10.78 -15.09
CA SER A 4 -21.52 -11.82 -15.14
C SER A 4 -20.41 -11.42 -16.11
N MET A 5 -19.15 -11.62 -15.70
CA MET A 5 -17.96 -11.25 -16.47
C MET A 5 -16.72 -12.05 -16.01
N PRO A 6 -15.65 -12.16 -16.83
CA PRO A 6 -15.61 -11.81 -18.24
C PRO A 6 -16.07 -12.97 -19.15
N PHE A 7 -16.75 -12.62 -20.24
CA PHE A 7 -17.10 -13.49 -21.37
C PHE A 7 -16.71 -12.83 -22.68
N ASP A 8 -16.36 -13.67 -23.66
CA ASP A 8 -16.07 -13.26 -25.03
C ASP A 8 -17.33 -12.74 -25.75
N SER A 9 -17.14 -11.79 -26.67
CA SER A 9 -18.16 -11.40 -27.63
C SER A 9 -18.40 -12.51 -28.66
N VAL A 10 -19.65 -12.77 -29.04
CA VAL A 10 -20.00 -13.80 -30.02
C VAL A 10 -21.03 -13.29 -31.03
N GLY A 11 -20.67 -13.28 -32.31
CA GLY A 11 -21.57 -12.85 -33.38
C GLY A 11 -22.03 -11.40 -33.18
N ALA A 12 -23.34 -11.21 -33.01
CA ALA A 12 -23.94 -9.91 -32.73
C ALA A 12 -24.06 -9.58 -31.22
N ASP A 13 -23.70 -10.51 -30.32
CA ASP A 13 -23.67 -10.29 -28.88
C ASP A 13 -22.30 -9.74 -28.47
N GLU A 14 -22.15 -8.42 -28.51
CA GLU A 14 -20.94 -7.71 -28.05
C GLU A 14 -20.90 -7.58 -26.53
N ARG A 15 -19.79 -7.99 -25.92
CA ARG A 15 -19.53 -7.86 -24.48
C ARG A 15 -18.56 -6.70 -24.23
N LEU A 16 -19.06 -5.67 -23.53
CA LEU A 16 -18.30 -4.49 -23.15
C LEU A 16 -18.26 -4.39 -21.62
N TYR A 17 -17.06 -4.24 -21.07
CA TYR A 17 -16.82 -4.06 -19.64
C TYR A 17 -16.11 -2.74 -19.42
N SER A 18 -16.59 -1.96 -18.47
CA SER A 18 -15.98 -0.70 -18.08
C SER A 18 -14.75 -0.92 -17.19
N ALA A 19 -13.93 0.13 -17.03
CA ALA A 19 -12.85 0.10 -16.06
C ALA A 19 -13.35 -0.07 -14.62
N GLU A 20 -14.58 0.36 -14.31
CA GLU A 20 -15.16 0.16 -12.98
C GLU A 20 -15.60 -1.30 -12.79
N ASP A 21 -16.12 -1.97 -13.82
CA ASP A 21 -16.47 -3.40 -13.73
C ASP A 21 -15.24 -4.25 -13.39
N PHE A 22 -14.10 -3.98 -14.05
CA PHE A 22 -12.84 -4.62 -13.69
C PHE A 22 -12.30 -4.18 -12.32
N ALA A 23 -12.44 -2.91 -11.94
CA ALA A 23 -12.02 -2.46 -10.62
C ALA A 23 -12.82 -3.16 -9.52
N ASP A 24 -14.14 -3.30 -9.68
CA ASP A 24 -15.01 -4.03 -8.76
C ASP A 24 -14.65 -5.52 -8.70
N PHE A 25 -14.35 -6.13 -9.85
CA PHE A 25 -13.83 -7.50 -9.89
C PHE A 25 -12.51 -7.63 -9.11
N PHE A 26 -11.56 -6.70 -9.26
CA PHE A 26 -10.29 -6.74 -8.51
C PHE A 26 -10.46 -6.46 -7.01
N LYS A 27 -11.40 -5.59 -6.61
CA LYS A 27 -11.73 -5.33 -5.19
C LYS A 27 -12.18 -6.61 -4.47
N MET A 28 -12.69 -7.62 -5.17
CA MET A 28 -13.03 -8.91 -4.58
C MET A 28 -11.82 -9.71 -4.11
N PHE A 29 -10.64 -9.43 -4.66
CA PHE A 29 -9.43 -10.22 -4.42
C PHE A 29 -8.29 -9.42 -3.79
N VAL A 30 -8.30 -8.10 -3.86
CA VAL A 30 -7.16 -7.28 -3.45
C VAL A 30 -7.63 -6.02 -2.72
N SER A 31 -7.15 -5.85 -1.50
CA SER A 31 -7.45 -4.68 -0.68
C SER A 31 -6.65 -3.44 -1.09
N ASN A 32 -7.05 -2.30 -0.54
CA ASN A 32 -6.28 -1.06 -0.64
C ASN A 32 -4.96 -1.18 0.11
N GLY A 33 -3.88 -0.66 -0.47
CA GLY A 33 -2.59 -0.62 0.20
C GLY A 33 -1.41 -0.57 -0.75
N VAL A 34 -0.21 -0.52 -0.16
CA VAL A 34 1.05 -0.74 -0.87
C VAL A 34 1.32 -2.24 -1.02
N SER A 35 2.04 -2.67 -2.06
CA SER A 35 2.31 -4.11 -2.28
C SER A 35 3.35 -4.72 -1.32
N GLY A 36 4.06 -3.90 -0.54
CA GLY A 36 5.02 -4.35 0.46
C GLY A 36 5.61 -3.20 1.27
N LEU A 37 6.31 -3.52 2.35
CA LEU A 37 6.82 -2.54 3.33
C LEU A 37 8.33 -2.30 3.30
N TYR A 38 9.08 -3.07 2.52
CA TYR A 38 10.53 -2.85 2.35
C TYR A 38 10.75 -1.53 1.57
N ASP A 39 11.34 -1.56 0.38
CA ASP A 39 11.57 -0.33 -0.38
C ASP A 39 10.36 0.12 -1.22
N ASN A 40 9.29 -0.67 -1.26
CA ASN A 40 8.12 -0.35 -2.08
C ASN A 40 7.41 0.94 -1.62
N LEU A 41 7.46 2.00 -2.44
CA LEU A 41 6.88 3.32 -2.15
C LEU A 41 7.36 3.92 -0.82
N LYS A 42 8.56 3.54 -0.37
CA LYS A 42 9.14 4.04 0.88
C LYS A 42 9.51 5.51 0.75
N VAL A 43 9.08 6.32 1.72
CA VAL A 43 9.47 7.73 1.84
C VAL A 43 10.76 7.82 2.65
N SER A 44 11.73 8.59 2.15
CA SER A 44 13.03 8.78 2.79
C SER A 44 13.53 10.22 2.64
N ALA A 45 14.46 10.64 3.48
CA ALA A 45 15.18 11.91 3.34
C ALA A 45 16.69 11.66 3.46
N ASN A 46 17.48 12.48 2.75
CA ASN A 46 18.93 12.27 2.63
C ASN A 46 19.76 13.05 3.67
N GLY A 47 19.14 13.87 4.53
CA GLY A 47 19.84 14.70 5.51
C GLY A 47 20.52 15.95 4.94
N GLN A 48 20.35 16.26 3.65
CA GLN A 48 21.10 17.33 2.97
C GLN A 48 20.24 18.50 2.54
N ASN A 49 18.95 18.29 2.28
CA ASN A 49 18.05 19.30 1.74
C ASN A 49 16.61 19.10 2.23
N MET A 50 15.74 20.05 1.93
CA MET A 50 14.31 19.99 2.25
C MET A 50 13.55 19.15 1.22
N LYS A 51 13.99 17.91 0.96
CA LYS A 51 13.29 16.99 0.07
C LYS A 51 13.06 15.63 0.72
N THR A 52 11.95 15.01 0.31
CA THR A 52 11.73 13.58 0.48
C THR A 52 11.81 12.87 -0.86
N SER A 53 12.37 11.67 -0.87
CA SER A 53 12.42 10.76 -2.01
C SER A 53 11.54 9.53 -1.73
N ILE A 54 10.69 9.20 -2.69
CA ILE A 54 9.78 8.06 -2.65
C ILE A 54 10.28 7.02 -3.64
N SER A 55 10.69 5.86 -3.14
CA SER A 55 11.21 4.76 -3.96
C SER A 55 10.19 4.26 -5.00
N ALA A 56 10.71 3.56 -6.02
CA ALA A 56 9.88 2.80 -6.96
C ALA A 56 8.99 1.79 -6.22
N GLY A 57 7.81 1.52 -6.76
CA GLY A 57 6.89 0.60 -6.13
C GLY A 57 5.51 0.59 -6.75
N THR A 58 4.62 -0.14 -6.11
CA THR A 58 3.27 -0.42 -6.57
C THR A 58 2.27 -0.38 -5.41
N ALA A 59 1.02 -0.12 -5.75
CA ALA A 59 -0.09 -0.06 -4.82
C ALA A 59 -1.42 -0.35 -5.53
N MET A 60 -2.43 -0.66 -4.74
CA MET A 60 -3.81 -0.80 -5.17
C MET A 60 -4.68 0.20 -4.41
N ILE A 61 -5.54 0.93 -5.12
CA ILE A 61 -6.56 1.79 -4.53
C ILE A 61 -7.88 1.54 -5.24
N ASN A 62 -8.86 1.02 -4.50
CA ASN A 62 -10.21 0.72 -4.96
C ASN A 62 -10.20 -0.09 -6.27
N GLY A 63 -9.43 -1.19 -6.31
CA GLY A 63 -9.31 -2.06 -7.49
C GLY A 63 -8.52 -1.46 -8.66
N LYS A 64 -7.92 -0.28 -8.48
CA LYS A 64 -7.10 0.41 -9.50
C LYS A 64 -5.63 0.38 -9.10
N TYR A 65 -4.79 -0.01 -10.06
CA TYR A 65 -3.37 -0.25 -9.84
C TYR A 65 -2.51 1.00 -10.09
N TYR A 66 -1.50 1.19 -9.24
CA TYR A 66 -0.46 2.20 -9.38
C TYR A 66 0.92 1.57 -9.48
N LYS A 67 1.81 2.18 -10.27
CA LYS A 67 3.23 1.86 -10.33
C LYS A 67 4.07 3.09 -10.68
N ASN A 68 5.14 3.32 -9.95
CA ASN A 68 6.31 4.07 -10.40
C ASN A 68 7.52 3.13 -10.54
N THR A 69 8.36 3.40 -11.53
CA THR A 69 9.57 2.60 -11.81
C THR A 69 10.84 3.24 -11.26
N GLU A 70 10.76 4.50 -10.84
CA GLU A 70 11.89 5.30 -10.37
C GLU A 70 11.49 6.13 -9.16
N ALA A 71 12.50 6.63 -8.45
CA ALA A 71 12.28 7.48 -7.30
C ALA A 71 11.64 8.82 -7.70
N ILE A 72 10.66 9.27 -6.93
CA ILE A 72 9.99 10.55 -7.12
C ILE A 72 10.30 11.44 -5.92
N GLU A 73 10.74 12.67 -6.17
CA GLU A 73 11.07 13.63 -5.12
C GLU A 73 9.98 14.68 -4.92
N PHE A 74 9.76 15.07 -3.67
CA PHE A 74 9.01 16.28 -3.32
C PHE A 74 9.89 17.24 -2.54
N SER A 75 9.77 18.53 -2.87
CA SER A 75 10.40 19.61 -2.13
C SER A 75 9.43 20.18 -1.11
N HIS A 76 9.91 20.36 0.11
CA HIS A 76 9.18 21.00 1.20
C HIS A 76 9.68 22.44 1.38
N THR A 77 8.77 23.38 1.58
CA THR A 77 9.17 24.77 1.87
C THR A 77 9.77 24.85 3.28
N PRO A 78 11.02 25.36 3.44
CA PRO A 78 11.57 25.66 4.75
C PRO A 78 10.71 26.68 5.50
N LEU A 79 10.74 26.62 6.83
CA LEU A 79 9.97 27.52 7.70
C LEU A 79 10.88 28.41 8.55
N SER A 80 10.38 29.58 8.92
CA SER A 80 11.09 30.46 9.85
C SER A 80 11.16 29.85 11.26
N PRO A 81 12.18 30.18 12.06
CA PRO A 81 12.26 29.73 13.46
C PRO A 81 10.97 29.99 14.24
N GLY A 82 10.53 29.00 15.02
CA GLY A 82 9.28 29.04 15.78
C GLY A 82 8.02 28.62 15.01
N GLN A 83 8.10 28.37 13.70
CA GLN A 83 6.99 27.85 12.91
C GLN A 83 7.15 26.34 12.69
N ASN A 84 6.08 25.57 12.86
CA ASN A 84 6.10 24.13 12.60
C ASN A 84 4.85 23.70 11.83
N ARG A 85 4.97 22.65 11.02
CA ARG A 85 3.82 21.93 10.43
C ARG A 85 4.17 20.48 10.15
N ILE A 86 3.16 19.68 9.83
CA ILE A 86 3.34 18.34 9.30
C ILE A 86 2.80 18.34 7.87
N ASP A 87 3.65 18.01 6.91
CA ASP A 87 3.23 17.69 5.55
C ASP A 87 2.94 16.18 5.46
N ARG A 88 2.19 15.73 4.45
CA ARG A 88 1.86 14.31 4.26
C ARG A 88 2.04 13.90 2.81
N ILE A 89 2.78 12.83 2.58
CA ILE A 89 2.94 12.22 1.25
C ILE A 89 1.86 11.17 1.07
N VAL A 90 1.04 11.31 0.04
CA VAL A 90 -0.08 10.42 -0.24
C VAL A 90 -0.01 9.85 -1.64
N LEU A 91 -0.62 8.69 -1.81
CA LEU A 91 -1.03 8.19 -3.11
C LEU A 91 -2.51 8.53 -3.31
N ARG A 92 -2.81 9.36 -4.32
CA ARG A 92 -4.15 9.87 -4.60
C ARG A 92 -4.72 9.20 -5.84
N LEU A 93 -5.80 8.45 -5.68
CA LEU A 93 -6.71 8.12 -6.77
C LEU A 93 -7.64 9.30 -7.04
N ASP A 94 -7.67 9.75 -8.28
CA ASP A 94 -8.60 10.75 -8.78
C ASP A 94 -9.48 10.15 -9.89
N ASN A 95 -10.75 9.92 -9.57
CA ASN A 95 -11.79 9.39 -10.45
C ASN A 95 -12.53 10.50 -11.23
N SER A 96 -12.17 11.78 -11.07
CA SER A 96 -12.79 12.84 -11.88
C SER A 96 -12.51 12.61 -13.36
N GLU A 97 -13.47 12.96 -14.21
CA GLU A 97 -13.40 12.72 -15.66
C GLU A 97 -12.17 13.36 -16.32
N SER A 98 -11.68 14.47 -15.77
CA SER A 98 -10.51 15.20 -16.27
C SER A 98 -9.18 14.54 -15.92
N ASN A 99 -9.10 13.77 -14.82
CA ASN A 99 -7.82 13.27 -14.30
C ASN A 99 -7.65 11.76 -14.47
N ARG A 100 -8.61 10.96 -14.00
CA ARG A 100 -8.63 9.48 -14.11
C ARG A 100 -7.25 8.83 -13.90
N ASN A 101 -6.60 9.10 -12.77
CA ASN A 101 -5.26 8.61 -12.51
C ASN A 101 -5.02 8.33 -11.02
N ILE A 102 -3.93 7.61 -10.74
CA ILE A 102 -3.34 7.52 -9.41
C ILE A 102 -1.98 8.20 -9.46
N LYS A 103 -1.72 9.15 -8.56
CA LYS A 103 -0.43 9.87 -8.48
C LYS A 103 0.02 10.06 -7.04
N LEU A 104 1.34 10.12 -6.85
CA LEU A 104 1.92 10.62 -5.62
C LEU A 104 1.63 12.12 -5.51
N MET A 105 1.26 12.56 -4.33
CA MET A 105 0.94 13.96 -4.03
C MET A 105 1.54 14.35 -2.68
N LEU A 106 2.02 15.59 -2.60
CA LEU A 106 2.38 16.24 -1.34
C LEU A 106 1.19 17.06 -0.84
N LEU A 107 0.71 16.75 0.35
CA LEU A 107 -0.26 17.56 1.09
C LEU A 107 0.51 18.45 2.07
N THR A 108 0.49 19.76 1.84
CA THR A 108 1.14 20.72 2.73
C THR A 108 0.31 20.94 4.00
N GLY A 109 0.96 20.87 5.15
CA GLY A 109 0.36 21.13 6.44
C GLY A 109 -0.01 22.59 6.68
N THR A 110 -0.71 22.83 7.79
CA THR A 110 -0.94 24.18 8.32
C THR A 110 0.00 24.44 9.48
N LEU A 111 0.47 25.69 9.60
CA LEU A 111 1.35 26.11 10.70
C LEU A 111 0.63 26.00 12.05
N SER A 112 1.29 25.41 13.05
CA SER A 112 0.78 25.30 14.40
C SER A 112 1.90 24.93 15.39
N ASP A 113 1.74 25.31 16.66
CA ASP A 113 2.62 24.87 17.76
C ASP A 113 2.42 23.39 18.09
N ASN A 114 1.24 22.84 17.80
CA ASN A 114 0.93 21.41 17.89
C ASN A 114 0.45 20.91 16.52
N PRO A 115 1.36 20.79 15.53
CA PRO A 115 0.98 20.53 14.16
C PRO A 115 0.34 19.15 14.00
N GLN A 116 -0.69 19.09 13.16
CA GLN A 116 -1.41 17.87 12.82
C GLN A 116 -1.23 17.57 11.33
N PRO A 117 -1.17 16.29 10.91
CA PRO A 117 -1.08 15.95 9.51
C PRO A 117 -2.37 16.31 8.75
N PRO A 118 -2.28 16.74 7.47
CA PRO A 118 -3.44 16.97 6.62
C PRO A 118 -4.40 15.79 6.58
N ILE A 119 -5.70 16.06 6.69
CA ILE A 119 -6.75 15.05 6.63
C ILE A 119 -6.80 14.43 5.23
N LEU A 120 -6.92 13.11 5.16
CA LEU A 120 -7.08 12.38 3.90
C LEU A 120 -8.47 12.62 3.30
N THR A 121 -8.50 12.84 2.00
CA THR A 121 -9.74 12.88 1.23
C THR A 121 -10.11 11.47 0.77
N ARG A 122 -11.26 10.98 1.23
CA ARG A 122 -11.84 9.69 0.82
C ARG A 122 -13.33 9.87 0.51
N ASN A 123 -13.61 10.18 -0.75
CA ASN A 123 -14.95 10.33 -1.30
C ASN A 123 -15.03 9.69 -2.70
N LYS A 124 -16.13 9.89 -3.42
CA LYS A 124 -16.36 9.29 -4.74
C LYS A 124 -15.28 9.67 -5.77
N ASN A 125 -14.83 10.92 -5.77
CA ASN A 125 -13.92 11.45 -6.78
C ASN A 125 -12.46 11.33 -6.37
N THR A 126 -12.17 11.36 -5.07
CA THR A 126 -10.80 11.35 -4.57
C THR A 126 -10.67 10.36 -3.43
N TYR A 127 -9.69 9.45 -3.53
CA TYR A 127 -9.35 8.53 -2.47
C TYR A 127 -7.84 8.52 -2.23
N GLU A 128 -7.43 8.76 -1.00
CA GLU A 128 -6.03 8.87 -0.64
C GLU A 128 -5.58 7.79 0.34
N LEU A 129 -4.40 7.24 0.08
CA LEU A 129 -3.62 6.43 1.02
C LEU A 129 -2.41 7.23 1.49
N SER A 130 -2.15 7.28 2.79
CA SER A 130 -1.00 7.98 3.35
C SER A 130 0.26 7.12 3.37
N LEU A 131 1.33 7.55 2.71
CA LEU A 131 2.60 6.83 2.75
C LEU A 131 3.44 7.25 3.96
N ALA A 132 3.51 8.56 4.24
CA ALA A 132 4.24 9.07 5.39
C ALA A 132 3.81 10.48 5.78
N GLN A 133 4.01 10.81 7.05
CA GLN A 133 4.02 12.18 7.55
C GLN A 133 5.46 12.72 7.54
N VAL A 134 5.59 14.03 7.29
CA VAL A 134 6.88 14.72 7.25
C VAL A 134 6.80 15.95 8.13
N LYS A 135 7.54 15.94 9.25
CA LYS A 135 7.59 17.07 10.19
C LYS A 135 8.52 18.15 9.64
N ILE A 136 7.96 19.33 9.38
CA ILE A 136 8.73 20.51 8.97
C ILE A 136 8.91 21.40 10.20
N THR A 137 10.15 21.48 10.68
CA THR A 137 10.52 22.27 11.87
C THR A 137 11.17 23.57 11.45
N GLY A 138 10.73 24.68 12.04
CA GLY A 138 11.25 26.02 11.77
C GLY A 138 12.75 26.13 12.03
N GLY A 139 13.47 26.79 11.13
CA GLY A 139 14.93 26.97 11.22
C GLY A 139 15.76 25.77 10.75
N LYS A 140 15.15 24.63 10.39
CA LYS A 140 15.83 23.54 9.67
C LYS A 140 15.83 23.79 8.15
N ASN A 141 16.93 23.44 7.50
CA ASN A 141 17.11 23.48 6.04
C ASN A 141 17.34 22.09 5.41
N TYR A 142 17.14 21.03 6.18
CA TYR A 142 17.22 19.65 5.71
C TYR A 142 16.26 18.76 6.50
N LEU A 143 15.85 17.66 5.88
CA LEU A 143 15.04 16.61 6.48
C LEU A 143 15.89 15.37 6.79
N THR A 144 15.63 14.74 7.93
CA THR A 144 16.26 13.50 8.36
C THR A 144 15.23 12.37 8.44
N ALA A 145 15.69 11.13 8.65
CA ALA A 145 14.78 10.00 8.85
C ALA A 145 13.87 10.17 10.08
N GLU A 146 14.33 10.87 11.13
CA GLU A 146 13.55 11.16 12.33
C GLU A 146 12.41 12.16 12.09
N ASP A 147 12.50 12.96 11.02
CA ASP A 147 11.44 13.89 10.62
C ASP A 147 10.33 13.16 9.82
N ILE A 148 10.48 11.87 9.51
CA ILE A 148 9.53 11.07 8.72
C ILE A 148 8.88 10.00 9.61
N ILE A 149 7.55 9.97 9.60
CA ILE A 149 6.76 8.89 10.21
C ILE A 149 6.15 8.07 9.08
N ASP A 150 6.58 6.82 8.93
CA ASP A 150 6.04 5.89 7.93
C ASP A 150 4.61 5.47 8.32
N GLU A 151 3.66 5.65 7.39
CA GLU A 151 2.25 5.31 7.59
C GLU A 151 1.80 4.11 6.73
N ARG A 152 2.69 3.51 5.92
CA ARG A 152 2.34 2.43 4.97
C ARG A 152 1.76 1.20 5.65
N ALA A 153 2.28 0.84 6.82
CA ALA A 153 1.81 -0.31 7.60
C ALA A 153 0.49 -0.04 8.36
N ASN A 154 0.06 1.22 8.46
CA ASN A 154 -1.15 1.57 9.20
C ASN A 154 -2.40 1.36 8.33
N ILE A 155 -3.22 0.39 8.72
CA ILE A 155 -4.44 -0.01 7.99
C ILE A 155 -5.49 1.10 7.89
N ASP A 156 -5.52 2.03 8.83
CA ASP A 156 -6.54 3.09 8.85
C ASP A 156 -6.27 4.14 7.77
N VAL A 157 -5.00 4.38 7.43
CA VAL A 157 -4.57 5.44 6.51
C VAL A 157 -3.95 4.92 5.22
N CYS A 158 -3.41 3.70 5.19
CA CYS A 158 -2.83 3.06 4.02
C CYS A 158 -3.08 1.55 4.00
N GLY A 159 -2.20 0.78 4.64
CA GLY A 159 -2.24 -0.68 4.66
C GLY A 159 -1.34 -1.33 3.61
N VAL A 160 -1.13 -2.63 3.79
CA VAL A 160 -0.47 -3.50 2.81
C VAL A 160 -1.56 -4.27 2.06
N MET A 161 -1.43 -4.33 0.74
CA MET A 161 -2.29 -5.15 -0.11
C MET A 161 -2.28 -6.58 0.42
N HIS A 162 -3.46 -7.10 0.73
CA HIS A 162 -3.67 -8.50 1.03
C HIS A 162 -4.62 -9.08 -0.01
N SER A 163 -4.36 -10.31 -0.45
CA SER A 163 -5.31 -11.01 -1.29
C SER A 163 -6.46 -11.53 -0.43
N SER A 164 -7.70 -11.16 -0.72
CA SER A 164 -8.89 -11.66 -0.03
C SER A 164 -9.23 -13.08 -0.48
N ASN A 165 -8.33 -14.01 -0.17
CA ASN A 165 -8.56 -15.44 -0.26
C ASN A 165 -7.98 -16.08 1.01
N GLN A 166 -8.69 -15.84 2.12
CA GLN A 166 -8.73 -16.64 3.34
C GLN A 166 -7.41 -16.85 4.10
N GLU A 167 -7.03 -15.89 4.95
CA GLU A 167 -6.10 -16.18 6.06
C GLU A 167 -6.58 -17.41 6.86
N GLU A 168 -7.89 -17.53 7.10
CA GLU A 168 -8.50 -18.69 7.76
C GLU A 168 -8.34 -20.02 6.99
N ALA A 169 -8.29 -20.02 5.66
CA ALA A 169 -8.12 -21.26 4.89
C ALA A 169 -6.66 -21.62 4.65
N ILE A 170 -5.77 -20.64 4.63
CA ILE A 170 -4.33 -20.87 4.72
C ILE A 170 -4.03 -21.50 6.09
N GLU A 171 -4.57 -20.95 7.18
CA GLU A 171 -4.43 -21.52 8.52
C GLU A 171 -5.05 -22.92 8.62
N ASN A 172 -6.30 -23.11 8.17
CA ASN A 172 -6.95 -24.42 8.16
C ASN A 172 -6.21 -25.46 7.30
N TRP A 173 -5.64 -25.05 6.17
CA TRP A 173 -4.82 -25.93 5.32
C TRP A 173 -3.49 -26.28 6.01
N PHE A 174 -2.84 -25.33 6.68
CA PHE A 174 -1.64 -25.61 7.45
C PHE A 174 -1.90 -26.56 8.63
N GLU A 175 -3.03 -26.43 9.32
CA GLU A 175 -3.41 -27.34 10.40
C GLU A 175 -3.78 -28.73 9.88
N ASP A 176 -4.56 -28.85 8.80
CA ASP A 176 -4.86 -30.13 8.13
C ASP A 176 -3.58 -30.83 7.62
N PHE A 177 -2.62 -30.06 7.10
CA PHE A 177 -1.33 -30.57 6.68
C PHE A 177 -0.49 -31.11 7.87
N LYS A 178 -0.49 -30.42 9.02
CA LYS A 178 0.19 -30.88 10.24
C LYS A 178 -0.43 -32.16 10.80
N GLU A 179 -1.76 -32.28 10.81
CA GLU A 179 -2.41 -33.51 11.27
C GLU A 179 -2.08 -34.70 10.35
N LYS A 180 -2.18 -34.51 9.03
CA LYS A 180 -1.88 -35.59 8.06
C LYS A 180 -0.43 -36.03 8.10
N THR A 181 0.52 -35.12 8.31
CA THR A 181 1.94 -35.47 8.46
C THR A 181 2.22 -36.20 9.78
N ASN A 182 1.54 -35.85 10.88
CA ASN A 182 1.60 -36.61 12.13
C ASN A 182 1.00 -38.01 12.02
N TYR A 183 -0.11 -38.17 11.29
CA TYR A 183 -0.68 -39.48 10.97
C TYR A 183 0.30 -40.33 10.17
N LEU A 184 0.98 -39.77 9.16
CA LEU A 184 1.98 -40.50 8.37
C LEU A 184 3.19 -40.92 9.20
N ASN A 185 3.67 -40.08 10.13
CA ASN A 185 4.78 -40.40 11.04
C ASN A 185 4.42 -41.49 12.07
N ASN A 186 3.15 -41.62 12.44
CA ASN A 186 2.68 -42.60 13.43
C ASN A 186 2.13 -43.91 12.81
N SER A 187 1.56 -43.87 11.60
CA SER A 187 0.95 -45.05 10.93
C SER A 187 1.92 -45.83 10.05
N LEU A 188 2.94 -45.15 9.49
CA LEU A 188 4.06 -45.79 8.83
C LEU A 188 5.25 -45.49 9.71
N ALA A 189 5.94 -46.50 10.27
CA ALA A 189 7.18 -46.30 11.04
C ALA A 189 8.32 -45.83 10.11
N VAL A 190 8.16 -44.66 9.50
CA VAL A 190 9.07 -44.04 8.53
C VAL A 190 9.79 -42.92 9.26
N PRO A 191 11.11 -43.02 9.47
CA PRO A 191 11.85 -42.02 10.21
C PRO A 191 11.81 -40.64 9.51
N ASN A 192 11.30 -39.63 10.24
CA ASN A 192 11.52 -38.19 10.10
C ASN A 192 11.45 -37.58 8.68
N ILE A 193 10.25 -37.15 8.27
CA ILE A 193 10.04 -36.19 7.16
C ILE A 193 10.26 -34.72 7.61
N LEU A 194 10.62 -34.50 8.88
CA LEU A 194 10.82 -33.16 9.46
C LEU A 194 12.01 -32.36 8.89
N SER A 195 12.86 -32.93 8.03
CA SER A 195 14.04 -32.24 7.50
C SER A 195 13.78 -31.29 6.32
N VAL A 196 12.61 -31.37 5.66
CA VAL A 196 12.35 -30.58 4.44
C VAL A 196 11.64 -29.23 4.73
N ILE A 197 11.02 -29.06 5.89
CA ILE A 197 10.25 -27.84 6.24
C ILE A 197 11.10 -26.80 7.02
N ALA A 198 12.31 -27.15 7.45
CA ALA A 198 13.17 -26.26 8.26
C ALA A 198 13.95 -25.18 7.47
N LEU A 199 13.70 -24.99 6.17
CA LEU A 199 14.42 -23.98 5.35
C LEU A 199 13.66 -22.66 5.15
N GLY A 200 12.49 -22.46 5.79
CA GLY A 200 11.74 -21.20 5.72
C GLY A 200 11.92 -20.25 6.91
N LYS A 201 12.62 -20.66 7.98
CA LYS A 201 12.92 -19.80 9.15
C LYS A 201 14.38 -19.95 9.55
N LYS A 202 15.23 -19.06 9.01
CA LYS A 202 16.56 -18.58 9.45
C LYS A 202 17.16 -17.91 8.19
N THR A 203 17.58 -16.66 8.13
CA THR A 203 18.09 -15.70 9.12
C THR A 203 18.29 -14.36 8.40
N ASN A 204 18.17 -13.27 9.16
CA ASN A 204 18.60 -11.88 8.90
C ASN A 204 17.72 -11.02 7.97
#